data_AF-A0A372Q6C1-F1
#
_entry.id   AF-A0A372Q6C1-F1
#
_cell.length_a   1.000
_cell.length_b   1.000
_cell.length_c   1.000
_cell.angle_alpha   90.00
_cell.angle_beta   90.00
_cell.angle_gamma   90.00
#
_symmetry.space_group_name_H-M   'P 1'
#
loop_
_entity.id
_entity.type
_entity.pdbx_description
1 polymer ?
#
loop_
_entity_poly.entity_id
_entity_poly.type
_entity_poly.pdbx_seq_one_letter_code
_entity_poly.pdbx_strand_id
1 'polypeptide(L)'
;LENIHNETFVHRDFHSGNILFDSDDLHKNGQWKIADLGLSHSVDNESSNNEIYGVIPYIAPEIFKGSKFTKEADIYSLGMVMWELTTGRKPFDNVEHDHTLIYKILYGERPRITEDIPKCYASLMKSCWDSDPKKRPSIKKIRLTIGRWYFRHENATEFYQAEEKRKKLIESKKIGPEFSEKRHSGAVYTSRPLSALISKCSSIYSSTISFGKQGIIKNY
;
A
#
# COMPACT_ATOMS: atom_id res chain seq x y z
N LEU A 1 -8.33 9.65 -7.62
CA LEU A 1 -7.43 8.70 -8.32
C LEU A 1 -8.03 8.29 -9.66
N GLU A 2 -9.33 7.96 -9.74
CA GLU A 2 -9.99 7.65 -11.02
C GLU A 2 -9.81 8.75 -12.08
N ASN A 3 -9.95 10.03 -11.71
CA ASN A 3 -9.72 11.13 -12.65
C ASN A 3 -8.28 11.09 -13.23
N ILE A 4 -7.25 10.93 -12.37
CA ILE A 4 -5.85 10.81 -12.80
C ILE A 4 -5.68 9.65 -13.79
N HIS A 5 -6.23 8.48 -13.45
CA HIS A 5 -6.14 7.28 -14.28
C HIS A 5 -6.92 7.40 -15.60
N ASN A 6 -8.05 8.13 -15.62
CA ASN A 6 -8.83 8.38 -16.83
C ASN A 6 -8.08 9.30 -17.80
N GLU A 7 -7.33 10.27 -17.29
CA GLU A 7 -6.43 11.14 -18.08
C GLU A 7 -5.16 10.42 -18.54
N THR A 8 -5.06 9.09 -18.36
CA THR A 8 -3.88 8.27 -18.72
C THR A 8 -2.61 8.58 -17.92
N PHE A 9 -2.74 9.22 -16.76
CA PHE A 9 -1.63 9.45 -15.82
C PHE A 9 -1.54 8.37 -14.73
N VAL A 10 -0.33 8.25 -14.18
CA VAL A 10 0.00 7.49 -12.96
C VAL A 10 0.54 8.46 -11.93
N HIS A 11 0.10 8.34 -10.67
CA HIS A 11 0.51 9.23 -9.59
C HIS A 11 1.94 8.97 -9.13
N ARG A 12 2.33 7.68 -9.04
CA ARG A 12 3.68 7.18 -8.69
C ARG A 12 4.13 7.35 -7.24
N ASP A 13 3.51 8.25 -6.50
CA ASP A 13 3.77 8.51 -5.09
C ASP A 13 2.47 8.63 -4.28
N PHE A 14 1.52 7.72 -4.54
CA PHE A 14 0.23 7.75 -3.87
C PHE A 14 0.34 7.20 -2.45
N HIS A 15 0.23 8.05 -1.44
CA HIS A 15 0.15 7.65 -0.04
C HIS A 15 -0.74 8.62 0.73
N SER A 16 -1.13 8.25 1.94
CA SER A 16 -1.99 9.07 2.81
C SER A 16 -1.43 10.44 3.16
N GLY A 17 -0.11 10.64 3.08
CA GLY A 17 0.54 11.96 3.20
C GLY A 17 0.22 12.91 2.04
N ASN A 18 -0.16 12.36 0.88
CA ASN A 18 -0.56 13.09 -0.32
C ASN A 18 -2.10 13.13 -0.49
N ILE A 19 -2.84 12.87 0.60
CA ILE A 19 -4.30 13.02 0.66
C ILE A 19 -4.61 14.13 1.66
N LEU A 20 -5.09 15.26 1.16
CA LEU A 20 -5.37 16.46 1.94
C LEU A 20 -6.87 16.63 2.15
N PHE A 21 -7.27 17.16 3.29
CA PHE A 21 -8.66 17.53 3.55
C PHE A 21 -8.84 19.02 3.28
N ASP A 22 -9.75 19.35 2.38
CA ASP A 22 -10.18 20.72 2.11
C ASP A 22 -11.40 21.04 2.98
N SER A 23 -11.18 21.81 4.05
CA SER A 23 -12.21 22.26 4.97
C SER A 23 -13.02 23.46 4.47
N ASP A 24 -12.51 24.17 3.45
CA ASP A 24 -12.95 25.53 3.10
C ASP A 24 -13.87 25.55 1.88
N ASP A 25 -14.23 24.38 1.33
CA ASP A 25 -15.29 24.26 0.32
C ASP A 25 -16.66 24.50 1.00
N LEU A 26 -16.97 25.79 1.24
CA LEU A 26 -18.19 26.31 1.87
C LEU A 26 -19.49 25.80 1.23
N HIS A 27 -19.42 25.18 0.05
CA HIS A 27 -20.56 24.67 -0.70
C HIS A 27 -20.68 23.14 -0.70
N LYS A 28 -19.68 22.40 -0.19
CA LYS A 28 -19.69 20.94 -0.16
C LYS A 28 -18.95 20.48 1.08
N ASN A 29 -19.67 19.93 2.07
CA ASN A 29 -19.13 19.21 3.23
C ASN A 29 -17.72 18.67 2.92
N GLY A 30 -16.69 19.20 3.59
CA GLY A 30 -15.28 19.19 3.14
C GLY A 30 -14.80 17.93 2.42
N GLN A 31 -13.90 18.11 1.45
CA GLN A 31 -13.52 17.05 0.52
C GLN A 31 -12.07 16.60 0.68
N TRP A 32 -11.86 15.30 0.57
CA TRP A 32 -10.52 14.72 0.46
C TRP A 32 -10.00 14.85 -0.98
N LYS A 33 -8.85 15.50 -1.13
CA LYS A 33 -8.18 15.75 -2.41
C LYS A 33 -6.84 15.03 -2.45
N ILE A 34 -6.51 14.51 -3.63
CA ILE A 34 -5.17 13.94 -3.88
C ILE A 34 -4.27 15.09 -4.32
N ALA A 35 -3.12 15.22 -3.69
CA ALA A 35 -2.12 16.25 -3.93
C ALA A 35 -0.81 15.65 -4.44
N ASP A 36 0.19 16.51 -4.65
CA ASP A 36 1.55 16.16 -5.06
C ASP A 36 1.65 15.29 -6.33
N LEU A 37 1.32 15.93 -7.46
CA LEU A 37 1.48 15.34 -8.79
C LEU A 37 2.88 15.59 -9.38
N GLY A 38 3.87 16.02 -8.57
CA GLY A 38 5.20 16.40 -9.06
C GLY A 38 5.98 15.23 -9.67
N LEU A 39 5.65 14.01 -9.27
CA LEU A 39 6.22 12.78 -9.82
C LEU A 39 5.30 12.10 -10.86
N SER A 40 4.08 12.63 -11.07
CA SER A 40 3.10 12.03 -11.95
C SER A 40 3.53 12.09 -13.40
N HIS A 41 3.28 11.01 -14.15
CA HIS A 41 3.62 10.92 -15.55
C HIS A 41 2.54 10.20 -16.35
N SER A 42 2.42 10.55 -17.63
CA SER A 42 1.63 9.77 -18.58
C SER A 42 2.21 8.37 -18.72
N VAL A 43 1.34 7.37 -18.84
CA VAL A 43 1.73 5.96 -19.06
C VAL A 43 2.55 5.79 -20.35
N ASP A 44 2.37 6.68 -21.33
CA ASP A 44 2.98 6.57 -22.66
C ASP A 44 4.36 7.26 -22.76
N ASN A 45 4.75 8.02 -21.73
CA ASN A 45 6.05 8.69 -21.72
C ASN A 45 7.14 7.79 -21.11
N GLU A 46 8.12 7.41 -21.92
CA GLU A 46 9.36 6.82 -21.41
C GLU A 46 10.21 7.91 -20.74
N SER A 47 10.07 8.07 -19.43
CA SER A 47 11.02 8.91 -18.69
C SER A 47 12.39 8.23 -18.72
N SER A 48 13.42 8.96 -19.14
CA SER A 48 14.83 8.53 -19.16
C SER A 48 15.47 8.43 -17.77
N ASN A 49 14.76 8.82 -16.71
CA ASN A 49 15.31 8.87 -15.36
C ASN A 49 14.94 7.59 -14.59
N ASN A 50 15.96 6.76 -14.31
CA ASN A 50 15.81 5.45 -13.65
C ASN A 50 15.65 5.54 -12.13
N GLU A 51 15.70 6.73 -11.52
CA GLU A 51 15.56 6.87 -10.08
C GLU A 51 14.12 6.60 -9.64
N ILE A 52 13.97 5.76 -8.62
CA ILE A 52 12.68 5.41 -8.03
C ILE A 52 12.54 6.23 -6.76
N TYR A 53 11.60 7.18 -6.77
CA TYR A 53 11.19 7.92 -5.60
C TYR A 53 9.94 7.29 -4.97
N GLY A 54 9.85 7.36 -3.66
CA GLY A 54 8.62 7.09 -2.94
C GLY A 54 8.81 6.62 -1.51
N VAL A 55 7.72 6.14 -0.93
CA VAL A 55 7.65 5.65 0.46
C VAL A 55 7.55 4.12 0.45
N ILE A 56 8.61 3.42 0.91
CA ILE A 56 8.79 1.95 0.74
C ILE A 56 7.50 1.12 0.97
N PRO A 57 6.77 1.28 2.09
CA PRO A 57 5.52 0.54 2.32
C PRO A 57 4.45 0.64 1.22
N TYR A 58 4.39 1.76 0.49
CA TYR A 58 3.37 2.02 -0.53
C TYR A 58 3.85 1.63 -1.93
N ILE A 59 5.13 1.34 -2.12
CA ILE A 59 5.67 1.01 -3.43
C ILE A 59 5.34 -0.44 -3.78
N ALA A 60 4.72 -0.62 -4.94
CA ALA A 60 4.31 -1.93 -5.42
C ALA A 60 5.54 -2.84 -5.70
N PRO A 61 5.45 -4.15 -5.42
CA PRO A 61 6.59 -5.05 -5.46
C PRO A 61 7.26 -5.15 -6.84
N GLU A 62 6.50 -4.99 -7.93
CA GLU A 62 7.03 -4.98 -9.29
C GLU A 62 7.91 -3.76 -9.59
N ILE A 63 7.69 -2.62 -8.91
CA ILE A 63 8.52 -1.41 -9.09
C ILE A 63 9.92 -1.64 -8.55
N PHE A 64 10.04 -2.32 -7.40
CA PHE A 64 11.34 -2.74 -6.87
C PHE A 64 12.08 -3.71 -7.79
N LYS A 65 11.39 -4.40 -8.71
CA LYS A 65 11.97 -5.28 -9.73
C LYS A 65 12.37 -4.54 -11.01
N GLY A 66 12.22 -3.22 -11.06
CA GLY A 66 12.53 -2.40 -12.23
C GLY A 66 11.41 -2.30 -13.26
N SER A 67 10.19 -2.73 -12.94
CA SER A 67 9.04 -2.47 -13.80
C SER A 67 8.72 -0.99 -13.85
N LYS A 68 8.16 -0.52 -14.98
CA LYS A 68 7.61 0.83 -15.09
C LYS A 68 6.45 1.01 -14.13
N PHE A 69 6.26 2.24 -13.66
CA PHE A 69 5.07 2.61 -12.91
C PHE A 69 3.81 2.50 -13.78
N THR A 70 2.77 1.89 -13.23
CA THR A 70 1.48 1.73 -13.89
C THR A 70 0.34 2.14 -12.98
N LYS A 71 -0.87 2.24 -13.54
CA LYS A 71 -2.08 2.52 -12.75
C LYS A 71 -2.27 1.48 -11.65
N GLU A 72 -1.93 0.23 -11.91
CA GLU A 72 -1.99 -0.89 -10.96
C GLU A 72 -1.00 -0.71 -9.79
N ALA A 73 0.12 0.00 -9.98
CA ALA A 73 1.02 0.36 -8.89
C ALA A 73 0.39 1.39 -7.94
N ASP A 74 -0.35 2.37 -8.47
CA ASP A 74 -1.15 3.27 -7.61
C ASP A 74 -2.24 2.50 -6.86
N ILE A 75 -2.82 1.44 -7.47
CA ILE A 75 -3.82 0.59 -6.80
C ILE A 75 -3.21 -0.17 -5.62
N TYR A 76 -1.98 -0.68 -5.76
CA TYR A 76 -1.26 -1.28 -4.64
C TYR A 76 -1.12 -0.29 -3.48
N SER A 77 -0.69 0.92 -3.82
CA SER A 77 -0.52 2.01 -2.87
C SER A 77 -1.84 2.38 -2.17
N LEU A 78 -2.95 2.38 -2.91
CA LEU A 78 -4.29 2.53 -2.36
C LEU A 78 -4.68 1.38 -1.41
N GLY A 79 -4.27 0.15 -1.70
CA GLY A 79 -4.44 -0.99 -0.78
C GLY A 79 -3.77 -0.76 0.58
N MET A 80 -2.59 -0.12 0.58
CA MET A 80 -1.89 0.26 1.81
C MET A 80 -2.62 1.37 2.56
N VAL A 81 -3.12 2.40 1.85
CA VAL A 81 -3.97 3.44 2.46
C VAL A 81 -5.25 2.85 3.05
N MET A 82 -5.89 1.90 2.36
CA MET A 82 -7.06 1.19 2.88
C MET A 82 -6.73 0.47 4.20
N TRP A 83 -5.56 -0.14 4.30
CA TRP A 83 -5.12 -0.76 5.55
C TRP A 83 -4.93 0.26 6.67
N GLU A 84 -4.35 1.43 6.39
CA GLU A 84 -4.22 2.50 7.38
C GLU A 84 -5.57 2.93 7.95
N LEU A 85 -6.59 3.06 7.09
CA LEU A 85 -7.94 3.46 7.52
C LEU A 85 -8.57 2.46 8.49
N THR A 86 -8.16 1.19 8.44
CA THR A 86 -8.68 0.15 9.36
C THR A 86 -7.97 0.11 10.70
N THR A 87 -6.71 0.57 10.76
CA THR A 87 -5.87 0.43 11.95
C THR A 87 -5.48 1.75 12.62
N GLY A 88 -5.63 2.87 11.91
CA GLY A 88 -5.09 4.17 12.30
C GLY A 88 -3.56 4.23 12.29
N ARG A 89 -2.87 3.20 11.77
CA ARG A 89 -1.40 3.09 11.75
C ARG A 89 -0.87 3.19 10.34
N LYS A 90 0.40 3.62 10.23
CA LYS A 90 1.12 3.55 8.96
C LYS A 90 1.58 2.11 8.69
N PRO A 91 1.61 1.63 7.44
CA PRO A 91 2.01 0.26 7.15
C PRO A 91 3.49 0.06 7.46
N PHE A 92 3.83 -1.06 8.10
CA PHE A 92 5.19 -1.42 8.51
C PHE A 92 5.87 -0.42 9.48
N ASP A 93 5.11 0.31 10.29
CA ASP A 93 5.64 1.32 11.21
C ASP A 93 6.50 0.76 12.34
N ASN A 94 6.47 -0.55 12.56
CA ASN A 94 7.21 -1.27 13.58
C ASN A 94 8.59 -1.78 13.12
N VAL A 95 8.98 -1.55 11.88
CA VAL A 95 10.28 -2.00 11.32
C VAL A 95 11.03 -0.87 10.64
N GLU A 96 12.33 -1.05 10.48
CA GLU A 96 13.14 -0.13 9.68
C GLU A 96 12.73 -0.19 8.20
N HIS A 97 12.66 0.98 7.56
CA HIS A 97 12.38 1.09 6.14
C HIS A 97 13.69 1.03 5.36
N ASP A 98 14.23 -0.16 5.16
CA ASP A 98 15.49 -0.37 4.47
C ASP A 98 15.36 -1.45 3.37
N HIS A 99 16.51 -1.88 2.85
CA HIS A 99 16.59 -2.98 1.88
C HIS A 99 16.00 -4.31 2.40
N THR A 100 16.00 -4.56 3.71
CA THR A 100 15.40 -5.76 4.32
C THR A 100 13.88 -5.73 4.19
N LEU A 101 13.26 -4.56 4.43
CA LEU A 101 11.81 -4.41 4.22
C LEU A 101 11.42 -4.58 2.75
N ILE A 102 12.20 -4.01 1.82
CA ILE A 102 11.99 -4.20 0.38
C ILE A 102 11.98 -5.69 0.04
N TYR A 103 12.96 -6.45 0.53
CA TYR A 103 13.01 -7.90 0.35
C TYR A 103 11.77 -8.59 0.90
N LYS A 104 11.36 -8.30 2.14
CA LYS A 104 10.15 -8.89 2.72
C LYS A 104 8.90 -8.63 1.85
N ILE A 105 8.71 -7.40 1.38
CA ILE A 105 7.58 -7.02 0.51
C ILE A 105 7.60 -7.80 -0.82
N LEU A 106 8.78 -7.95 -1.43
CA LEU A 106 8.99 -8.73 -2.67
C LEU A 106 8.57 -10.19 -2.51
N TYR A 107 8.74 -10.76 -1.31
CA TYR A 107 8.38 -12.14 -0.97
C TYR A 107 6.98 -12.27 -0.34
N GLY A 108 6.16 -11.21 -0.44
CA GLY A 108 4.74 -11.27 -0.10
C GLY A 108 4.40 -10.85 1.32
N GLU A 109 5.37 -10.31 2.08
CA GLU A 109 5.07 -9.72 3.39
C GLU A 109 4.03 -8.59 3.21
N ARG A 110 3.01 -8.58 4.07
CA ARG A 110 1.96 -7.57 4.12
C ARG A 110 1.67 -7.19 5.58
N PRO A 111 1.16 -5.99 5.83
CA PRO A 111 0.73 -5.61 7.18
C PRO A 111 -0.31 -6.59 7.74
N ARG A 112 -0.25 -6.83 9.06
CA ARG A 112 -1.17 -7.73 9.75
C ARG A 112 -2.62 -7.24 9.60
N ILE A 113 -3.51 -8.15 9.25
CA ILE A 113 -4.95 -7.90 9.21
C ILE A 113 -5.54 -8.37 10.54
N THR A 114 -6.23 -7.47 11.21
CA THR A 114 -6.90 -7.76 12.48
C THR A 114 -8.33 -8.28 12.24
N GLU A 115 -8.86 -8.94 13.25
CA GLU A 115 -10.11 -9.68 13.14
C GLU A 115 -11.38 -8.81 13.24
N ASP A 116 -11.22 -7.50 13.47
CA ASP A 116 -12.26 -6.46 13.48
C ASP A 116 -12.46 -5.77 12.13
N ILE A 117 -11.71 -6.18 11.10
CA ILE A 117 -11.88 -5.63 9.75
C ILE A 117 -13.04 -6.38 9.06
N PRO A 118 -14.04 -5.69 8.50
CA PRO A 118 -15.09 -6.33 7.70
C PRO A 118 -14.46 -7.20 6.60
N LYS A 119 -14.94 -8.43 6.40
CA LYS A 119 -14.40 -9.38 5.40
C LYS A 119 -14.51 -8.82 3.98
N CYS A 120 -15.61 -8.14 3.65
CA CYS A 120 -15.82 -7.48 2.35
C CYS A 120 -14.76 -6.40 2.09
N TYR A 121 -14.44 -5.59 3.11
CA TYR A 121 -13.39 -4.60 3.07
C TYR A 121 -12.00 -5.24 2.95
N ALA A 122 -11.72 -6.24 3.81
CA ALA A 122 -10.45 -6.96 3.79
C ALA A 122 -10.21 -7.67 2.45
N SER A 123 -11.25 -8.21 1.82
CA SER A 123 -11.17 -8.83 0.49
C SER A 123 -10.82 -7.80 -0.59
N LEU A 124 -11.49 -6.65 -0.62
CA LEU A 124 -11.18 -5.58 -1.56
C LEU A 124 -9.76 -5.04 -1.35
N MET A 125 -9.39 -4.72 -0.11
CA MET A 125 -8.04 -4.29 0.28
C MET A 125 -6.98 -5.30 -0.17
N LYS A 126 -7.22 -6.60 0.07
CA LYS A 126 -6.31 -7.66 -0.37
C LYS A 126 -6.15 -7.73 -1.88
N SER A 127 -7.23 -7.54 -2.63
CA SER A 127 -7.16 -7.50 -4.09
C SER A 127 -6.36 -6.30 -4.60
N CYS A 128 -6.36 -5.17 -3.88
CA CYS A 128 -5.59 -3.98 -4.26
C CYS A 128 -4.08 -4.21 -4.14
N TRP A 129 -3.61 -4.92 -3.12
CA TRP A 129 -2.17 -5.15 -2.90
C TRP A 129 -1.67 -6.53 -3.35
N ASP A 130 -2.38 -7.18 -4.27
CA ASP A 130 -1.98 -8.47 -4.85
C ASP A 130 -0.58 -8.33 -5.48
N SER A 131 0.25 -9.36 -5.32
CA SER A 131 1.61 -9.37 -5.88
C SER A 131 1.62 -9.39 -7.41
N ASP A 132 0.56 -9.90 -8.06
CA ASP A 132 0.35 -9.80 -9.49
C ASP A 132 -0.46 -8.52 -9.82
N PRO A 133 0.14 -7.52 -10.49
CA PRO A 133 -0.55 -6.28 -10.85
C PRO A 133 -1.83 -6.53 -11.66
N LYS A 134 -1.88 -7.58 -12.48
CA LYS A 134 -3.03 -7.88 -13.35
C LYS A 134 -4.26 -8.35 -12.56
N LYS A 135 -4.07 -8.82 -11.33
CA LYS A 135 -5.18 -9.24 -10.45
C LYS A 135 -5.78 -8.07 -9.67
N ARG A 136 -5.12 -6.91 -9.67
CA ARG A 136 -5.59 -5.73 -8.96
C ARG A 136 -6.80 -5.13 -9.68
N PRO A 137 -7.86 -4.73 -8.95
CA PRO A 137 -9.03 -4.12 -9.56
C PRO A 137 -8.70 -2.72 -10.08
N SER A 138 -9.39 -2.28 -11.15
CA SER A 138 -9.31 -0.88 -11.57
C SER A 138 -9.92 0.04 -10.52
N ILE A 139 -9.43 1.29 -10.46
CA ILE A 139 -9.95 2.30 -9.54
C ILE A 139 -11.46 2.55 -9.71
N LYS A 140 -11.98 2.43 -10.94
CA LYS A 140 -13.42 2.49 -11.22
C LYS A 140 -14.18 1.37 -10.50
N LYS A 141 -13.68 0.13 -10.53
CA LYS A 141 -14.28 -1.01 -9.83
C LYS A 141 -14.25 -0.81 -8.31
N ILE A 142 -13.15 -0.27 -7.77
CA ILE A 142 -13.01 0.07 -6.35
C ILE A 142 -14.04 1.13 -5.94
N ARG A 143 -14.09 2.27 -6.65
CA ARG A 143 -15.06 3.35 -6.38
C ARG A 143 -16.50 2.85 -6.43
N LEU A 144 -16.87 2.09 -7.46
CA LEU A 144 -18.21 1.53 -7.58
C LEU A 144 -18.55 0.60 -6.42
N THR A 145 -17.59 -0.20 -5.95
CA THR A 145 -17.78 -1.11 -4.82
C THR A 145 -17.98 -0.35 -3.51
N ILE A 146 -17.10 0.60 -3.20
CA ILE A 146 -17.22 1.47 -2.01
C ILE A 146 -18.52 2.27 -2.07
N GLY A 147 -18.90 2.78 -3.24
CA GLY A 147 -20.14 3.51 -3.44
C GLY A 147 -21.39 2.66 -3.17
N ARG A 148 -21.39 1.35 -3.50
CA ARG A 148 -22.51 0.47 -3.13
C ARG A 148 -22.56 0.22 -1.63
N TRP A 149 -21.44 0.03 -0.95
CA TRP A 149 -21.40 -0.08 0.50
C TRP A 149 -21.97 1.17 1.19
N TYR A 150 -21.53 2.35 0.74
CA TYR A 150 -21.91 3.62 1.37
C TYR A 150 -23.34 4.04 1.04
N PHE A 151 -23.71 4.11 -0.25
CA PHE A 151 -25.00 4.67 -0.68
C PHE A 151 -26.14 3.65 -0.74
N ARG A 152 -25.84 2.35 -0.89
CA ARG A 152 -26.86 1.29 -0.96
C ARG A 152 -26.86 0.39 0.26
N HIS A 153 -26.02 0.69 1.25
CA HIS A 153 -25.88 -0.10 2.48
C HIS A 153 -25.60 -1.58 2.21
N GLU A 154 -24.94 -1.91 1.09
CA GLU A 154 -24.49 -3.26 0.80
C GLU A 154 -23.48 -3.69 1.88
N ASN A 155 -23.61 -4.92 2.39
CA ASN A 155 -22.83 -5.45 3.53
C ASN A 155 -22.99 -4.68 4.87
N ALA A 156 -23.99 -3.81 5.06
CA ALA A 156 -24.12 -3.00 6.28
C ALA A 156 -24.06 -3.82 7.58
N THR A 157 -24.75 -4.97 7.66
CA THR A 157 -24.70 -5.87 8.82
C THR A 157 -23.29 -6.31 9.17
N GLU A 158 -22.47 -6.58 8.16
CA GLU A 158 -21.07 -7.00 8.35
C GLU A 158 -20.21 -5.86 8.90
N PHE A 159 -20.42 -4.62 8.41
CA PHE A 159 -19.77 -3.44 8.95
C PHE A 159 -20.16 -3.18 10.41
N TYR A 160 -21.45 -3.31 10.76
CA TYR A 160 -21.91 -3.16 12.14
C TYR A 160 -21.30 -4.22 13.07
N GLN A 161 -21.27 -5.49 12.66
CA GLN A 161 -20.67 -6.57 13.44
C GLN A 161 -19.16 -6.35 13.66
N ALA A 162 -18.47 -5.91 12.61
CA ALA A 162 -17.05 -5.57 12.68
C ALA A 162 -16.78 -4.42 13.65
N GLU A 163 -17.63 -3.38 13.63
CA GLU A 163 -17.51 -2.23 14.54
C GLU A 163 -17.79 -2.61 16.01
N GLU A 164 -18.82 -3.42 16.27
CA GLU A 164 -19.08 -3.95 17.61
C GLU A 164 -17.91 -4.80 18.13
N LYS A 165 -17.28 -5.57 17.24
CA LYS A 165 -16.07 -6.32 17.59
C LYS A 165 -14.88 -5.39 17.86
N ARG A 166 -14.69 -4.35 17.05
CA ARG A 166 -13.64 -3.33 17.24
C ARG A 166 -13.74 -2.70 18.62
N LYS A 167 -14.93 -2.22 19.01
CA LYS A 167 -15.17 -1.63 20.35
C LYS A 167 -14.74 -2.56 21.48
N LYS A 168 -15.17 -3.83 21.44
CA LYS A 168 -14.77 -4.84 22.44
C LYS A 168 -13.26 -5.08 22.49
N LEU A 169 -12.58 -5.08 21.34
CA LEU A 169 -11.13 -5.25 21.29
C LEU A 169 -10.37 -4.02 21.83
N ILE A 170 -10.90 -2.82 21.60
CA ILE A 170 -10.37 -1.57 22.18
C ILE A 170 -10.55 -1.58 23.70
N GLU A 171 -11.76 -1.90 24.19
CA GLU A 171 -12.07 -2.00 25.62
C GLU A 171 -11.18 -3.04 26.33
N SER A 172 -10.95 -4.17 25.68
CA SER A 172 -10.04 -5.23 26.18
C SER A 172 -8.56 -4.96 25.91
N LYS A 173 -8.20 -3.77 25.40
CA LYS A 173 -6.82 -3.32 25.15
C LYS A 173 -6.01 -4.23 24.22
N LYS A 174 -6.68 -4.97 23.34
CA LYS A 174 -6.03 -5.86 22.36
C LYS A 174 -5.62 -5.13 21.09
N ILE A 175 -6.27 -4.01 20.78
CA ILE A 175 -5.98 -3.12 19.66
C ILE A 175 -6.03 -1.67 20.13
N GLY A 176 -5.50 -0.76 19.31
CA GLY A 176 -5.50 0.68 19.57
C GLY A 176 -4.09 1.26 19.68
N PRO A 177 -3.97 2.60 19.67
CA PRO A 177 -2.68 3.29 19.57
C PRO A 177 -1.77 3.03 20.78
N GLU A 178 -2.33 2.84 21.98
CA GLU A 178 -1.57 2.67 23.23
C GLU A 178 -0.86 1.31 23.38
N PHE A 179 -1.32 0.26 22.69
CA PHE A 179 -0.81 -1.12 22.82
C PHE A 179 -0.20 -1.66 21.53
N SER A 180 -0.08 -0.79 20.54
CA SER A 180 0.58 -1.09 19.28
C SER A 180 2.10 -0.98 19.45
N GLU A 181 2.87 -1.90 18.85
CA GLU A 181 4.35 -1.86 18.89
C GLU A 181 4.86 -0.45 18.60
N LYS A 182 5.81 0.04 19.41
CA LYS A 182 6.39 1.38 19.20
C LYS A 182 6.88 1.51 17.75
N ARG A 183 6.65 2.69 17.16
CA ARG A 183 7.18 3.00 15.84
C ARG A 183 8.70 2.85 15.86
N HIS A 184 9.24 2.16 14.87
CA HIS A 184 10.67 2.03 14.69
C HIS A 184 11.25 3.38 14.28
N SER A 185 12.35 3.82 14.89
CA SER A 185 12.97 5.11 14.58
C SER A 185 13.43 5.23 13.13
N GLY A 186 13.76 4.10 12.50
CA GLY A 186 14.10 4.00 11.08
C GLY A 186 12.91 3.85 10.13
N ALA A 187 11.66 3.97 10.59
CA ALA A 187 10.49 4.02 9.72
C ALA A 187 10.36 5.41 9.08
N VAL A 188 10.37 5.46 7.74
CA VAL A 188 10.37 6.71 6.95
C VAL A 188 9.13 6.79 6.07
N TYR A 189 8.34 7.85 6.24
CA TYR A 189 7.07 8.10 5.53
C TYR A 189 7.08 9.34 4.64
N THR A 190 8.28 9.84 4.33
CA THR A 190 8.51 10.88 3.34
C THR A 190 9.13 10.26 2.10
N SER A 191 8.74 10.78 0.94
CA SER A 191 9.28 10.33 -0.35
C SER A 191 10.77 10.59 -0.44
N ARG A 192 11.54 9.61 -0.93
CA ARG A 192 13.00 9.69 -1.07
C ARG A 192 13.49 8.78 -2.21
N PRO A 193 14.70 9.00 -2.77
CA PRO A 193 15.27 8.08 -3.74
C PRO A 193 15.54 6.71 -3.11
N LEU A 194 15.28 5.64 -3.88
CA LEU A 194 15.34 4.26 -3.41
C LEU A 194 16.36 3.40 -4.18
N SER A 195 16.98 3.92 -5.24
CA SER A 195 17.93 3.18 -6.08
C SER A 195 19.04 2.46 -5.28
N ALA A 196 19.63 3.14 -4.29
CA ALA A 196 20.67 2.55 -3.43
C ALA A 196 20.16 1.37 -2.58
N LEU A 197 18.94 1.48 -2.03
CA LEU A 197 18.33 0.42 -1.22
C LEU A 197 17.93 -0.78 -2.08
N ILE A 198 17.38 -0.51 -3.28
CA ILE A 198 17.01 -1.55 -4.25
C ILE A 198 18.26 -2.28 -4.75
N SER A 199 19.33 -1.56 -5.09
CA SER A 199 20.62 -2.13 -5.49
C SER A 199 21.20 -3.03 -4.39
N LYS A 200 21.19 -2.54 -3.14
CA LYS A 200 21.64 -3.32 -1.98
C LYS A 200 20.80 -4.59 -1.79
N CYS A 201 19.47 -4.48 -1.87
CA CYS A 201 18.57 -5.63 -1.85
C CYS A 201 18.95 -6.66 -2.94
N SER A 202 19.03 -6.25 -4.20
CA SER A 202 19.40 -7.14 -5.30
C SER A 202 20.75 -7.83 -5.08
N SER A 203 21.79 -7.08 -4.68
CA SER A 203 23.14 -7.63 -4.46
C SER A 203 23.18 -8.73 -3.39
N ILE A 204 22.54 -8.49 -2.24
CA ILE A 204 22.56 -9.41 -1.10
C ILE A 204 21.78 -10.67 -1.44
N TYR A 205 20.57 -10.53 -1.97
CA TYR A 205 19.71 -11.70 -2.16
C TYR A 205 19.99 -12.47 -3.46
N SER A 206 20.63 -11.87 -4.46
CA SER A 206 21.25 -12.62 -5.56
C SER A 206 22.39 -13.51 -5.08
N SER A 207 23.18 -13.06 -4.10
CA SER A 207 24.26 -13.86 -3.51
C SER A 207 23.74 -15.03 -2.68
N THR A 208 22.66 -14.84 -1.92
CA THR A 208 22.05 -15.93 -1.13
C THR A 208 21.46 -17.04 -2.01
N ILE A 209 20.91 -16.70 -3.19
CA ILE A 209 20.38 -17.67 -4.16
C ILE A 209 21.51 -18.44 -4.86
N SER A 210 22.66 -17.82 -5.13
CA SER A 210 23.80 -18.50 -5.74
C SER A 210 24.46 -19.49 -4.76
N PHE A 211 24.56 -19.18 -3.47
CA PHE A 211 25.02 -20.13 -2.45
C PHE A 211 24.08 -21.33 -2.25
N GLY A 212 22.77 -21.15 -2.39
CA GLY A 212 21.78 -22.24 -2.30
C GLY A 212 21.84 -23.26 -3.45
N LYS A 213 22.47 -22.92 -4.59
CA LYS A 213 22.61 -23.82 -5.75
C LYS A 213 23.88 -24.68 -5.73
N GLN A 214 24.87 -24.39 -4.88
CA GLN A 214 26.10 -25.18 -4.77
C GLN A 214 26.04 -26.32 -3.74
N GLY A 215 24.90 -26.52 -3.06
CA GLY A 215 24.75 -27.48 -1.97
C GLY A 215 24.10 -28.83 -2.29
N ILE A 216 23.82 -29.16 -3.57
CA ILE A 216 23.22 -30.46 -3.94
C ILE A 216 24.13 -31.19 -4.93
N ILE A 217 25.27 -31.69 -4.44
CA ILE A 217 25.88 -32.89 -5.00
C ILE A 217 25.43 -34.03 -4.07
N LYS A 218 24.31 -34.66 -4.40
CA LYS A 218 23.92 -35.92 -3.78
C LYS A 218 24.73 -37.02 -4.46
N ASN A 219 25.72 -37.54 -3.75
CA ASN A 219 26.28 -38.86 -4.03
C ASN A 219 25.22 -39.91 -3.67
N TYR A 220 24.68 -40.61 -4.67
CA TYR A 220 24.23 -41.99 -4.61
C TYR A 220 24.55 -42.64 -5.94
#